data_AF-A0A060CA85-F1
#
_entry.id   AF-A0A060CA85-F1
#
_cell.length_a   1.000
_cell.length_b   1.000
_cell.length_c   1.000
_cell.angle_alpha   90.00
_cell.angle_beta   90.00
_cell.angle_gamma   90.00
#
_symmetry.space_group_name_H-M   'P 1'
#
loop_
_entity.id
_entity.type
_entity.pdbx_description
1 polymer ?
#
loop_
_entity_poly.entity_id
_entity_poly.type
_entity_poly.pdbx_seq_one_letter_code
_entity_poly.pdbx_strand_id
1 'polypeptide(L)'
;MMRRWQRSSVVAREGESLYWQAAFDALHAWLMQQNSMHWGWPVWPKAYQDTNSPEVKAFCTERADEVNFYLWLQWLAYTQFARCWHTSQNDDMPIGLYRDLAVGVAEGGAETWRDRELYCLKASVGAPPDILGPLGQNWGLPPMDPHII
;
A
#
# COMPACT_ATOMS: atom_id res chain seq x y z
N MET A 1 4.92 17.01 22.87
CA MET A 1 4.59 15.73 23.54
C MET A 1 3.32 15.08 23.00
N MET A 2 2.13 15.72 22.98
CA MET A 2 0.87 15.11 22.49
C MET A 2 0.91 14.47 21.08
N ARG A 3 1.59 15.09 20.10
CA ARG A 3 1.66 14.57 18.71
C ARG A 3 2.42 13.23 18.60
N ARG A 4 3.37 12.96 19.50
CA ARG A 4 4.15 11.72 19.50
C ARG A 4 3.31 10.53 20.02
N TRP A 5 2.44 10.77 21.00
CA TRP A 5 1.53 9.76 21.57
C TRP A 5 0.41 9.33 20.59
N GLN A 6 -0.18 10.29 19.86
CA GLN A 6 -1.21 9.99 18.84
C GLN A 6 -0.67 9.20 17.64
N ARG A 7 0.60 9.42 17.28
CA ARG A 7 1.28 8.62 16.26
C ARG A 7 1.49 7.18 16.74
N SER A 8 1.99 7.00 17.95
CA SER A 8 2.21 5.67 18.54
C SER A 8 0.92 4.86 18.64
N SER A 9 -0.24 5.50 18.93
CA SER A 9 -1.52 4.81 18.99
C SER A 9 -2.06 4.36 17.63
N VAL A 10 -1.84 5.13 16.56
CA VAL A 10 -2.25 4.71 15.20
C VAL A 10 -1.34 3.58 14.72
N VAL A 11 -0.02 3.69 14.92
CA VAL A 11 0.90 2.61 14.57
C VAL A 11 0.60 1.33 15.34
N ALA A 12 0.25 1.43 16.62
CA ALA A 12 -0.15 0.28 17.42
C ALA A 12 -1.50 -0.32 16.99
N ARG A 13 -2.44 0.49 16.47
CA ARG A 13 -3.77 0.04 16.04
C ARG A 13 -3.77 -0.59 14.65
N GLU A 14 -3.09 0.04 13.69
CA GLU A 14 -3.06 -0.40 12.28
C GLU A 14 -2.08 -1.57 12.07
N GLY A 15 -1.24 -1.88 13.06
CA GLY A 15 -0.47 -3.11 13.15
C GLY A 15 0.56 -3.30 12.03
N GLU A 16 0.74 -4.56 11.60
CA GLU A 16 1.76 -4.95 10.63
C GLU A 16 1.52 -4.39 9.21
N SER A 17 0.27 -4.22 8.78
CA SER A 17 -0.05 -3.71 7.43
C SER A 17 0.55 -2.31 7.23
N LEU A 18 0.33 -1.40 8.19
CA LEU A 18 0.89 -0.05 8.13
C LEU A 18 2.43 -0.05 8.16
N TYR A 19 3.03 -0.94 8.95
CA TYR A 19 4.48 -1.10 8.98
C TYR A 19 5.04 -1.52 7.62
N TRP A 20 4.44 -2.54 6.99
CA TRP A 20 4.91 -3.04 5.70
C TRP A 20 4.67 -2.07 4.55
N GLN A 21 3.61 -1.27 4.59
CA GLN A 21 3.43 -0.16 3.65
C GLN A 21 4.60 0.84 3.77
N ALA A 22 4.95 1.25 4.99
CA ALA A 22 6.05 2.19 5.20
C ALA A 22 7.43 1.60 4.86
N ALA A 23 7.65 0.32 5.17
CA ALA A 23 8.86 -0.40 4.81
C ALA A 23 9.00 -0.54 3.29
N PHE A 24 7.89 -0.84 2.59
CA PHE A 24 7.85 -0.88 1.13
C PHE A 24 8.25 0.48 0.54
N ASP A 25 7.64 1.58 0.99
CA ASP A 25 7.93 2.91 0.45
C ASP A 25 9.40 3.33 0.71
N ALA A 26 9.94 3.04 1.89
CA ALA A 26 11.33 3.30 2.23
C ALA A 26 12.30 2.51 1.34
N LEU A 27 12.06 1.20 1.18
CA LEU A 27 12.87 0.32 0.35
C LEU A 27 12.78 0.69 -1.13
N HIS A 28 11.58 1.00 -1.60
CA HIS A 28 11.31 1.44 -2.96
C HIS A 28 12.07 2.72 -3.29
N ALA A 29 11.97 3.74 -2.43
CA ALA A 29 12.67 5.01 -2.61
C ALA A 29 14.20 4.82 -2.65
N TRP A 30 14.74 3.94 -1.81
CA TRP A 30 16.17 3.62 -1.78
C TRP A 30 16.63 2.83 -3.03
N LEU A 31 15.82 1.89 -3.53
CA LEU A 31 16.13 1.13 -4.74
C LEU A 31 16.02 1.99 -6.01
N MET A 32 15.01 2.87 -6.11
CA MET A 32 14.87 3.78 -7.26
C MET A 32 16.07 4.72 -7.43
N GLN A 33 16.72 5.13 -6.33
CA GLN A 33 17.93 5.95 -6.38
C GLN A 33 19.12 5.21 -7.01
N GLN A 34 19.15 3.88 -6.92
CA GLN A 34 20.20 3.05 -7.52
C GLN A 34 19.91 2.74 -8.99
N ASN A 35 18.65 2.46 -9.30
CA ASN A 35 18.19 2.18 -10.65
C ASN A 35 16.72 2.56 -10.81
N SER A 36 16.45 3.52 -11.69
CA SER A 36 15.10 4.03 -11.96
C SER A 36 14.17 2.99 -12.60
N MET A 37 14.69 1.86 -13.07
CA MET A 37 13.88 0.74 -13.57
C MET A 37 13.22 -0.08 -12.45
N HIS A 38 13.56 0.15 -11.18
CA HIS A 38 12.94 -0.52 -10.04
C HIS A 38 11.53 0.04 -9.74
N TRP A 39 10.56 -0.24 -10.60
CA TRP A 39 9.18 0.25 -10.50
C TRP A 39 8.33 -0.41 -9.40
N GLY A 40 8.76 -1.56 -8.87
CA GLY A 40 8.06 -2.33 -7.85
C GLY A 40 8.81 -3.61 -7.50
N TRP A 41 8.32 -4.35 -6.50
CA TRP A 41 9.04 -5.50 -5.96
C TRP A 41 9.42 -6.61 -6.98
N PRO A 42 8.67 -6.90 -8.06
CA PRO A 42 9.03 -7.98 -8.99
C PRO A 42 10.37 -7.75 -9.70
N VAL A 43 10.81 -6.50 -9.83
CA VAL A 43 12.06 -6.11 -10.49
C VAL A 43 13.15 -5.67 -9.52
N TRP A 44 12.91 -5.75 -8.21
CA TRP A 44 13.95 -5.54 -7.21
C TRP A 44 14.93 -6.72 -7.20
N PRO A 45 16.15 -6.55 -6.67
CA PRO A 45 17.03 -7.69 -6.41
C PRO A 45 16.31 -8.76 -5.59
N LYS A 46 16.54 -10.05 -5.90
CA LYS A 46 15.82 -11.18 -5.28
C LYS A 46 15.79 -11.14 -3.75
N ALA A 47 16.88 -10.69 -3.12
CA ALA A 47 17.00 -10.55 -1.68
C ALA A 47 15.93 -9.62 -1.06
N TYR A 48 15.38 -8.69 -1.84
CA TYR A 48 14.38 -7.72 -1.39
C TYR A 48 12.94 -8.08 -1.79
N GLN A 49 12.73 -9.19 -2.49
CA GLN A 49 11.40 -9.57 -2.99
C GLN A 49 10.55 -10.30 -1.94
N ASP A 50 11.13 -10.75 -0.82
CA ASP A 50 10.42 -11.43 0.27
C ASP A 50 10.56 -10.61 1.55
N THR A 51 9.43 -10.24 2.15
CA THR A 51 9.39 -9.48 3.42
C THR A 51 10.06 -10.22 4.57
N ASN A 52 10.17 -11.55 4.50
CA ASN A 52 10.80 -12.38 5.52
C ASN A 52 12.31 -12.54 5.36
N SER A 53 12.90 -12.06 4.26
CA SER A 53 14.33 -12.21 3.99
C SER A 53 15.20 -11.51 5.04
N PRO A 54 16.41 -12.04 5.31
CA PRO A 54 17.33 -11.38 6.23
C PRO A 54 17.72 -9.98 5.76
N GLU A 55 17.80 -9.74 4.44
CA GLU A 55 18.16 -8.44 3.87
C GLU A 55 17.07 -7.39 4.06
N VAL A 56 15.79 -7.75 3.91
CA VAL A 56 14.68 -6.83 4.20
C VAL A 56 14.65 -6.49 5.68
N LYS A 57 14.85 -7.47 6.56
CA LYS A 57 14.91 -7.25 8.02
C LYS A 57 16.08 -6.37 8.42
N ALA A 58 17.26 -6.60 7.84
CA ALA A 58 18.44 -5.77 8.04
C ALA A 58 18.19 -4.34 7.55
N PHE A 59 17.67 -4.18 6.33
CA PHE A 59 17.31 -2.87 5.78
C PHE A 59 16.37 -2.10 6.72
N CYS A 60 15.28 -2.74 7.18
CA CYS A 60 14.32 -2.08 8.07
C CYS A 60 14.94 -1.65 9.41
N THR A 61 15.94 -2.39 9.90
CA THR A 61 16.65 -2.08 11.15
C THR A 61 17.64 -0.94 10.95
N GLU A 62 18.44 -1.00 9.88
CA GLU A 62 19.47 -0.02 9.54
C GLU A 62 18.87 1.32 9.08
N ARG A 63 17.70 1.27 8.43
CA ARG A 63 16.96 2.41 7.86
C ARG A 63 15.67 2.70 8.63
N ALA A 64 15.68 2.47 9.94
CA ALA A 64 14.51 2.61 10.78
C ALA A 64 13.93 4.04 10.77
N ASP A 65 14.77 5.06 10.60
CA ASP A 65 14.33 6.46 10.51
C ASP A 65 13.57 6.74 9.21
N GLU A 66 14.01 6.16 8.08
CA GLU A 66 13.31 6.24 6.80
C GLU A 66 11.96 5.51 6.85
N VAL A 67 11.90 4.30 7.44
CA VAL A 67 10.60 3.61 7.66
C VAL A 67 9.70 4.45 8.56
N ASN A 68 10.25 5.03 9.63
CA ASN A 68 9.53 5.92 10.53
C ASN A 68 9.04 7.20 9.83
N PHE A 69 9.75 7.69 8.83
CA PHE A 69 9.31 8.82 8.04
C PHE A 69 8.04 8.47 7.24
N TYR A 70 7.99 7.34 6.56
CA TYR A 70 6.79 6.92 5.83
C TYR A 70 5.61 6.57 6.76
N LEU A 71 5.85 5.98 7.93
CA LEU A 71 4.84 5.83 8.97
C LEU A 71 4.24 7.18 9.40
N TRP A 72 5.08 8.21 9.50
CA TRP A 72 4.63 9.55 9.84
C TRP A 72 3.80 10.19 8.74
N LEU A 73 4.15 9.97 7.46
CA LEU A 73 3.37 10.45 6.33
C LEU A 73 1.97 9.81 6.29
N GLN A 74 1.87 8.49 6.51
CA GLN A 74 0.58 7.80 6.59
C GLN A 74 -0.28 8.33 7.75
N TRP A 75 0.33 8.55 8.92
CA TRP A 75 -0.36 9.18 10.05
C TRP A 75 -0.85 10.60 9.73
N LEU A 76 -0.05 11.39 9.02
CA LEU A 76 -0.40 12.74 8.62
C LEU A 76 -1.58 12.73 7.65
N ALA A 77 -1.55 11.88 6.62
CA ALA A 77 -2.62 11.71 5.65
C ALA A 77 -3.94 11.30 6.33
N TYR A 78 -3.88 10.28 7.21
CA TYR A 78 -5.03 9.85 8.02
C TYR A 78 -5.60 11.00 8.86
N THR A 79 -4.74 11.74 9.56
CA THR A 79 -5.16 12.82 10.46
C THR A 79 -5.77 13.98 9.68
N GLN A 80 -5.21 14.32 8.51
CA GLN A 80 -5.76 15.37 7.65
C GLN A 80 -7.11 14.95 7.08
N PHE A 81 -7.24 13.72 6.59
CA PHE A 81 -8.53 13.19 6.10
C PHE A 81 -9.60 13.16 7.20
N ALA A 82 -9.23 12.73 8.42
CA ALA A 82 -10.14 12.75 9.57
C ALA A 82 -10.61 14.17 9.93
N ARG A 83 -9.77 15.19 9.75
CA ARG A 83 -10.18 16.60 9.94
C ARG A 83 -11.21 17.02 8.89
N CYS A 84 -11.01 16.67 7.62
CA CYS A 84 -12.01 16.94 6.58
C CYS A 84 -13.35 16.27 6.90
N TRP A 85 -13.31 15.03 7.40
CA TRP A 85 -14.51 14.34 7.88
C TRP A 85 -15.19 15.14 9.01
N HIS A 86 -14.46 15.51 10.06
CA HIS A 86 -15.02 16.28 11.17
C HIS A 86 -15.62 17.62 10.74
N THR A 87 -14.99 18.35 9.80
CA THR A 87 -15.57 19.56 9.23
C THR A 87 -16.91 19.26 8.56
N SER A 88 -16.99 18.21 7.75
CA SER A 88 -18.24 17.87 7.07
C SER A 88 -19.38 17.50 8.03
N GLN A 89 -19.05 16.88 9.17
CA GLN A 89 -20.02 16.61 10.23
C GLN A 89 -20.47 17.88 10.96
N ASN A 90 -19.56 18.83 11.21
CA ASN A 90 -19.89 20.09 11.87
C ASN A 90 -20.78 21.00 11.01
N ASP A 91 -20.71 20.86 9.69
CA ASP A 91 -21.53 21.60 8.73
C ASP A 91 -22.86 20.87 8.41
N ASP A 92 -23.22 19.84 9.18
CA ASP A 92 -24.43 19.02 9.02
C ASP A 92 -24.61 18.48 7.58
N MET A 93 -23.51 18.19 6.88
CA MET A 93 -23.56 17.66 5.52
C MET A 93 -24.19 16.25 5.54
N PRO A 94 -25.29 16.01 4.81
CA PRO A 94 -26.03 14.73 4.89
C PRO A 94 -25.21 13.48 4.54
N ILE A 95 -24.17 13.62 3.71
CA ILE A 95 -23.25 12.54 3.31
C ILE A 95 -21.83 12.79 3.88
N GLY A 96 -21.39 14.06 3.88
CA GLY A 96 -20.05 14.43 4.28
C GLY A 96 -18.99 14.07 3.22
N LEU A 97 -18.29 12.95 3.40
CA LEU A 97 -17.28 12.46 2.47
C LEU A 97 -17.76 11.18 1.76
N TYR A 98 -17.71 11.19 0.43
CA TYR A 98 -17.95 10.03 -0.41
C TYR A 98 -16.61 9.53 -0.98
N ARG A 99 -16.21 8.31 -0.62
CA ARG A 99 -14.96 7.69 -1.04
C ARG A 99 -15.21 6.69 -2.16
N ASP A 100 -14.20 6.53 -3.00
CA ASP A 100 -14.15 5.50 -4.03
C ASP A 100 -13.13 4.43 -3.65
N LEU A 101 -13.46 3.17 -3.88
CA LEU A 101 -12.61 2.02 -3.58
C LEU A 101 -12.28 1.33 -4.89
N ALA A 102 -10.99 1.33 -5.24
CA ALA A 102 -10.50 0.65 -6.43
C ALA A 102 -10.78 -0.87 -6.37
N VAL A 103 -10.99 -1.47 -7.54
CA VAL A 103 -11.33 -2.91 -7.68
C VAL A 103 -10.16 -3.86 -7.32
N GLY A 104 -8.93 -3.35 -7.28
CA GLY A 104 -7.74 -4.15 -6.98
C GLY A 104 -6.49 -3.30 -6.78
N VAL A 105 -5.36 -3.99 -6.58
CA VAL A 105 -4.04 -3.39 -6.35
C VAL A 105 -3.09 -3.74 -7.50
N ALA A 106 -2.01 -2.98 -7.66
CA ALA A 106 -0.99 -3.29 -8.67
C ALA A 106 -0.17 -4.52 -8.29
N GLU A 107 0.27 -5.31 -9.28
CA GLU A 107 1.05 -6.54 -9.06
C GLU A 107 2.37 -6.33 -8.32
N GLY A 108 2.97 -5.14 -8.39
CA GLY A 108 4.25 -4.80 -7.77
C GLY A 108 4.17 -3.89 -6.55
N GLY A 109 2.97 -3.70 -5.97
CA GLY A 109 2.76 -2.85 -4.81
C GLY A 109 3.07 -3.51 -3.46
N ALA A 110 2.93 -2.74 -2.37
CA ALA A 110 3.17 -3.21 -1.00
C ALA A 110 2.26 -4.39 -0.60
N GLU A 111 1.00 -4.37 -1.06
CA GLU A 111 0.00 -5.38 -0.73
C GLU A 111 0.41 -6.77 -1.26
N THR A 112 0.76 -6.86 -2.55
CA THR A 112 1.21 -8.12 -3.18
C THR A 112 2.64 -8.51 -2.78
N TRP A 113 3.42 -7.56 -2.26
CA TRP A 113 4.72 -7.84 -1.66
C TRP A 113 4.57 -8.53 -0.31
N ARG A 114 3.62 -8.07 0.52
CA ARG A 114 3.37 -8.58 1.88
C ARG A 114 2.54 -9.86 1.87
N ASP A 115 1.39 -9.88 1.19
CA ASP A 115 0.44 -11.00 1.17
C ASP A 115 0.36 -11.66 -0.19
N ARG A 116 1.51 -12.12 -0.70
CA ARG A 116 1.60 -12.70 -2.04
C ARG A 116 0.61 -13.84 -2.26
N GLU A 117 0.37 -14.67 -1.26
CA GLU A 117 -0.52 -15.82 -1.36
C GLU A 117 -1.98 -15.42 -1.58
N LEU A 118 -2.42 -14.27 -1.06
CA LEU A 118 -3.78 -13.77 -1.25
C LEU A 118 -4.09 -13.45 -2.73
N TYR A 119 -3.08 -13.25 -3.58
CA TYR A 119 -3.24 -12.77 -4.95
C TYR A 119 -2.78 -13.79 -6.00
N CYS A 120 -3.60 -14.00 -7.03
CA CYS A 120 -3.23 -14.83 -8.17
C CYS A 120 -2.36 -14.06 -9.17
N LEU A 121 -1.05 -13.91 -8.90
CA LEU A 121 -0.12 -13.12 -9.74
C LEU A 121 0.05 -13.59 -11.19
N LYS A 122 -0.47 -14.77 -11.54
CA LYS A 122 -0.45 -15.31 -12.91
C LYS A 122 -1.74 -14.99 -13.70
N ALA A 123 -2.67 -14.25 -13.10
CA ALA A 123 -3.92 -13.82 -13.70
C ALA A 123 -4.06 -12.30 -13.56
N SER A 124 -4.92 -11.70 -14.37
CA SER A 124 -5.24 -10.28 -14.30
C SER A 124 -6.75 -10.07 -14.41
N VAL A 125 -7.28 -9.18 -13.56
CA VAL A 125 -8.66 -8.69 -13.63
C VAL A 125 -8.83 -7.89 -14.94
N GLY A 126 -10.03 -7.98 -15.49
CA GLY A 126 -10.40 -7.26 -16.68
C GLY A 126 -11.90 -7.34 -16.93
N ALA A 127 -12.30 -6.98 -18.15
CA ALA A 127 -13.66 -7.12 -18.64
C ALA A 127 -13.65 -7.87 -19.97
N PRO A 128 -14.61 -8.79 -20.20
CA PRO A 128 -14.75 -9.44 -21.50
C PRO A 128 -15.17 -8.42 -22.59
N PRO A 129 -14.99 -8.75 -23.87
CA PRO A 129 -15.55 -7.97 -24.97
C PRO A 129 -17.05 -7.69 -24.84
N ASP A 130 -17.46 -6.47 -25.17
CA ASP A 130 -18.87 -6.05 -25.24
C ASP A 130 -19.15 -5.16 -26.46
N ILE A 131 -20.39 -4.66 -26.57
CA ILE A 131 -20.85 -3.85 -27.72
C ILE A 131 -20.04 -2.55 -27.88
N LEU A 132 -19.63 -1.93 -26.78
CA LEU A 132 -18.89 -0.66 -26.78
C LEU A 132 -17.37 -0.87 -26.77
N GLY A 133 -16.91 -2.00 -26.23
CA GLY A 133 -15.52 -2.42 -26.12
C GLY A 133 -15.30 -3.81 -26.70
N PRO A 134 -15.24 -3.97 -28.04
CA PRO A 134 -15.18 -5.28 -28.69
C PRO A 134 -13.88 -6.06 -28.46
N LEU A 135 -12.85 -5.44 -27.87
CA LEU A 135 -11.60 -6.12 -27.49
C LEU A 135 -11.57 -6.52 -26.01
N GLY A 136 -12.55 -6.10 -25.21
CA GLY A 136 -12.52 -6.22 -23.77
C GLY A 136 -11.43 -5.32 -23.15
N GLN A 137 -11.10 -5.61 -21.90
CA GLN A 137 -10.12 -4.84 -21.13
C GLN A 137 -9.28 -5.77 -20.27
N ASN A 138 -8.01 -5.44 -20.14
CA ASN A 138 -7.10 -6.03 -19.16
C ASN A 138 -6.57 -4.88 -18.30
N TRP A 139 -6.80 -4.94 -16.99
CA TRP A 139 -6.50 -3.84 -16.08
C TRP A 139 -5.14 -3.99 -15.37
N GLY A 140 -4.44 -5.11 -15.57
CA GLY A 140 -3.13 -5.37 -14.95
C GLY A 140 -3.18 -5.50 -13.43
N LEU A 141 -4.30 -5.96 -12.88
CA LEU A 141 -4.51 -6.13 -11.43
C LEU A 141 -4.61 -7.62 -11.11
N PRO A 142 -3.76 -8.20 -10.26
CA PRO A 142 -3.94 -9.58 -9.85
C PRO A 142 -5.23 -9.72 -9.00
N PRO A 143 -6.10 -10.69 -9.31
CA PRO A 143 -7.29 -10.94 -8.50
C PRO A 143 -6.90 -11.55 -7.14
N MET A 144 -7.69 -11.28 -6.11
CA MET A 144 -7.62 -12.04 -4.86
C MET A 144 -8.10 -13.48 -5.11
N ASP A 145 -7.46 -14.46 -4.48
CA ASP A 145 -7.84 -15.87 -4.58
C ASP A 145 -9.08 -16.13 -3.70
N PRO A 146 -10.24 -16.50 -4.29
CA PRO A 146 -11.47 -16.73 -3.53
C PRO A 146 -11.39 -17.92 -2.58
N HIS A 147 -10.37 -18.78 -2.66
CA HIS A 147 -10.15 -19.88 -1.73
C HIS A 147 -9.32 -19.50 -0.49
N ILE A 148 -8.73 -18.30 -0.49
CA ILE A 148 -7.93 -17.76 0.62
C ILE A 148 -8.72 -16.69 1.40
N ILE A 149 -9.65 -15.99 0.74
CA ILE A 149 -10.62 -15.07 1.39
C ILE A 149 -11.48 -15.82 2.41
#